data_AF-A0A453DKG1-F1
#
_entry.id   AF-A0A453DKG1-F1
#
_cell.length_a   1.000
_cell.length_b   1.000
_cell.length_c   1.000
_cell.angle_alpha   90.00
_cell.angle_beta   90.00
_cell.angle_gamma   90.00
#
_symmetry.space_group_name_H-M   'P 1'
#
loop_
_entity.id
_entity.type
_entity.pdbx_description
1 polymer ?
#
loop_
_entity_poly.entity_id
_entity_poly.type
_entity_poly.pdbx_seq_one_letter_code
_entity_poly.pdbx_strand_id
1 'polypeptide(L)'
;MATSCDACGYRNSELKPGGEIPAKGKKTTLIVRNVKDLSRDVIKSDSAAVSVPELELELSSGTLGGIVTTVEGLIVKICEALERVHGFQLGDSTYEWKKKKWDGFTERLAKLLNLEEPWTLILDDALAASFIAPATDSLEDDKQLTIEEYERSWEQNEELGLNDMDTSSADMAYNTTSTS
;
A
#
# COMPACT_ATOMS: atom_id res chain seq x y z
N MET A 1 -10.76 -7.06 -9.77
CA MET A 1 -11.15 -7.54 -11.11
C MET A 1 -9.89 -7.70 -11.94
N ALA A 2 -9.68 -8.88 -12.53
CA ALA A 2 -8.57 -9.14 -13.45
C ALA A 2 -9.15 -9.38 -14.85
N THR A 3 -8.79 -8.54 -15.81
CA THR A 3 -9.26 -8.59 -17.20
C THR A 3 -8.07 -8.84 -18.11
N SER A 4 -8.15 -9.86 -18.95
CA SER A 4 -7.18 -10.15 -20.00
C SER A 4 -7.92 -10.41 -21.31
N CYS A 5 -7.62 -9.63 -22.34
CA CYS A 5 -8.24 -9.71 -23.66
C CYS A 5 -7.27 -10.29 -24.68
N ASP A 6 -7.58 -11.46 -25.23
CA ASP A 6 -6.72 -12.13 -26.20
C ASP A 6 -6.77 -11.47 -27.59
N ALA A 7 -7.82 -10.70 -27.89
CA ALA A 7 -8.00 -10.06 -29.20
C ALA A 7 -7.14 -8.78 -29.37
N CYS A 8 -6.97 -7.99 -28.31
CA CYS A 8 -6.18 -6.75 -28.35
C CYS A 8 -4.94 -6.76 -27.43
N GLY A 9 -4.78 -7.80 -26.61
CA GLY A 9 -3.67 -7.92 -25.65
C GLY A 9 -3.84 -7.07 -24.38
N TYR A 10 -4.97 -6.39 -24.19
CA TYR A 10 -5.22 -5.59 -22.98
C TYR A 10 -5.23 -6.49 -21.74
N ARG A 11 -4.44 -6.12 -20.74
CA ARG A 11 -4.37 -6.81 -19.44
C ARG A 11 -4.43 -5.77 -18.33
N ASN A 12 -5.31 -5.99 -17.37
CA ASN A 12 -5.46 -5.14 -16.21
C ASN A 12 -5.84 -5.98 -14.98
N SER A 13 -5.35 -5.59 -13.82
CA SER A 13 -5.69 -6.20 -12.54
C SER A 13 -5.84 -5.09 -11.52
N GLU A 14 -7.10 -4.74 -11.25
CA GLU A 14 -7.45 -3.67 -10.32
C GLU A 14 -8.15 -4.26 -9.10
N LEU A 15 -7.71 -3.84 -7.92
CA LEU A 15 -8.46 -4.01 -6.69
C LEU A 15 -9.40 -2.81 -6.53
N LYS A 16 -10.71 -3.06 -6.44
CA LYS A 16 -11.70 -2.01 -6.16
C LYS A 16 -12.30 -2.27 -4.78
N PRO A 17 -12.25 -1.30 -3.85
CA PRO A 17 -12.97 -1.43 -2.61
C PRO A 17 -14.47 -1.51 -2.90
N GLY A 18 -15.16 -2.41 -2.20
CA GLY A 18 -16.61 -2.48 -2.21
C GLY A 18 -17.19 -1.76 -1.01
N GLY A 19 -18.48 -1.42 -1.08
CA GLY A 19 -19.19 -0.77 0.02
C GLY A 19 -19.08 0.75 0.00
N GLU A 20 -19.51 1.36 1.10
CA GLU A 20 -19.41 2.81 1.31
C GLU A 20 -17.97 3.24 1.59
N ILE A 21 -17.64 4.48 1.23
CA ILE A 21 -16.35 5.07 1.57
C ILE A 21 -16.36 5.32 3.09
N PRO A 22 -15.39 4.76 3.85
CA PRO A 22 -15.32 5.00 5.28
C PRO A 22 -15.18 6.49 5.62
N ALA A 23 -15.73 6.90 6.77
CA ALA A 23 -15.67 8.28 7.22
C ALA A 23 -14.23 8.76 7.54
N LYS A 24 -13.36 7.83 7.95
CA LYS A 24 -11.99 8.08 8.36
C LYS A 24 -10.98 7.40 7.44
N GLY A 25 -9.80 7.99 7.33
CA GLY A 25 -8.62 7.33 6.80
C GLY A 25 -8.03 6.36 7.82
N LYS A 26 -7.19 5.44 7.35
CA LYS A 26 -6.57 4.41 8.18
C LYS A 26 -5.08 4.31 7.89
N LYS A 27 -4.30 4.39 8.96
CA LYS A 27 -2.86 4.14 8.95
C LYS A 27 -2.58 2.83 9.67
N THR A 28 -1.95 1.89 8.97
CA THR A 28 -1.57 0.59 9.50
C THR A 28 -0.05 0.50 9.57
N THR A 29 0.48 0.30 10.76
CA THR A 29 1.92 0.18 11.02
C THR A 29 2.23 -1.24 11.47
N LEU A 30 3.09 -1.93 10.74
CA LEU A 30 3.55 -3.29 11.06
C LEU A 30 5.04 -3.25 11.39
N ILE A 31 5.41 -3.80 12.55
CA ILE A 31 6.81 -4.02 12.94
C ILE A 31 7.21 -5.44 12.56
N VAL A 32 8.02 -5.59 11.52
CA VAL A 32 8.50 -6.87 10.99
C VAL A 32 9.72 -7.30 11.81
N ARG A 33 9.63 -8.48 12.44
CA ARG A 33 10.71 -9.02 13.30
C ARG A 33 11.08 -10.46 12.97
N ASN A 34 10.18 -11.22 12.36
CA ASN A 34 10.36 -12.64 12.12
C ASN A 34 9.91 -13.02 10.71
N VAL A 35 10.30 -14.23 10.28
CA VAL A 35 9.98 -14.74 8.93
C VAL A 35 8.46 -14.91 8.72
N LYS A 36 7.69 -15.15 9.79
CA LYS A 36 6.23 -15.23 9.68
C LYS A 36 5.63 -13.87 9.34
N ASP A 37 6.22 -12.77 9.80
CA ASP A 37 5.77 -11.42 9.49
C ASP A 37 5.94 -11.10 8.00
N LEU A 38 7.03 -11.57 7.39
CA LEU A 38 7.25 -11.47 5.93
C LEU A 38 6.17 -12.21 5.12
N SER A 39 5.61 -13.27 5.71
CA SER A 39 4.59 -14.11 5.09
C SER A 39 3.16 -13.61 5.30
N ARG A 40 2.96 -12.50 6.03
CA ARG A 40 1.63 -11.93 6.25
C ARG A 40 1.03 -11.43 4.95
N ASP A 41 -0.24 -11.71 4.74
CA ASP A 41 -0.99 -11.20 3.59
C ASP A 41 -1.19 -9.68 3.73
N VAL A 42 -0.97 -8.99 2.63
CA VAL A 42 -1.11 -7.53 2.47
C VAL A 42 -1.98 -7.26 1.26
N ILE A 43 -3.04 -6.50 1.50
CA ILE A 43 -3.87 -5.89 0.48
C ILE A 43 -3.53 -4.41 0.47
N LYS A 44 -2.85 -3.95 -0.57
CA LYS A 44 -2.59 -2.54 -0.79
C LYS A 44 -3.62 -2.00 -1.78
N SER A 45 -4.36 -0.98 -1.39
CA SER A 45 -5.26 -0.26 -2.31
C SER A 45 -4.46 0.69 -3.21
N ASP A 46 -5.09 1.20 -4.26
CA ASP A 46 -4.48 2.18 -5.16
C ASP A 46 -4.26 3.54 -4.47
N SER A 47 -5.16 3.94 -3.56
CA SER A 47 -5.08 5.18 -2.79
C SER A 47 -4.04 5.15 -1.67
N ALA A 48 -3.47 3.99 -1.35
CA ALA A 48 -2.55 3.85 -0.23
C ALA A 48 -1.11 4.26 -0.56
N ALA A 49 -0.54 5.06 0.33
CA ALA A 49 0.89 5.32 0.39
C ALA A 49 1.59 4.21 1.19
N VAL A 50 2.82 3.90 0.79
CA VAL A 50 3.67 2.90 1.46
C VAL A 50 4.95 3.57 1.92
N SER A 51 5.32 3.39 3.18
CA SER A 51 6.58 3.92 3.72
C SER A 51 7.34 2.85 4.50
N VAL A 52 8.66 2.83 4.30
CA VAL A 52 9.63 2.04 5.08
C VAL A 52 10.71 3.00 5.58
N PRO A 53 10.57 3.57 6.79
CA PRO A 53 11.48 4.59 7.32
C PRO A 53 12.94 4.15 7.36
N GLU A 54 13.19 2.88 7.67
CA GLU A 54 14.53 2.29 7.76
C GLU A 54 15.24 2.20 6.39
N LEU A 55 14.49 2.31 5.28
CA LEU A 55 15.02 2.42 3.92
C LEU A 55 14.98 3.84 3.37
N GLU A 56 14.38 4.79 4.08
CA GLU A 56 14.02 6.11 3.55
C GLU A 56 13.19 5.98 2.25
N LEU A 57 12.35 4.95 2.20
CA LEU A 57 11.52 4.61 1.06
C LEU A 57 10.11 5.11 1.30
N GLU A 58 9.62 5.94 0.39
CA GLU A 58 8.24 6.43 0.38
C GLU A 58 7.65 6.30 -1.02
N LEU A 59 6.45 5.73 -1.09
CA LEU A 59 5.65 5.61 -2.31
C LEU A 59 4.33 6.32 -2.09
N SER A 60 4.02 7.27 -2.96
CA SER A 60 2.75 8.00 -2.94
C SER A 60 1.59 7.11 -3.40
N SER A 61 0.37 7.59 -3.15
CA SER A 61 -0.87 7.08 -3.75
C SER A 61 -0.72 6.94 -5.27
N GLY A 62 -1.42 5.95 -5.86
CA GLY A 62 -1.37 5.62 -7.29
C GLY A 62 -0.15 4.80 -7.74
N THR A 63 0.87 4.67 -6.89
CA THR A 63 2.09 3.90 -7.24
C THR A 63 1.81 2.39 -7.13
N LEU A 64 2.28 1.57 -8.08
CA LEU A 64 2.09 0.09 -8.10
C LEU A 64 0.64 -0.43 -8.23
N GLY A 65 -0.37 0.44 -8.18
CA GLY A 65 -1.78 0.04 -8.25
C GLY A 65 -2.28 -0.73 -7.01
N GLY A 66 -3.54 -1.14 -7.07
CA GLY A 66 -4.14 -2.03 -6.07
C GLY A 66 -3.66 -3.47 -6.22
N ILE A 67 -3.05 -4.04 -5.18
CA ILE A 67 -2.40 -5.35 -5.24
C ILE A 67 -2.62 -6.19 -3.98
N VAL A 68 -2.80 -7.49 -4.19
CA VAL A 68 -2.80 -8.50 -3.13
C VAL A 68 -1.47 -9.25 -3.18
N THR A 69 -0.77 -9.30 -2.06
CA THR A 69 0.58 -9.84 -1.96
C THR A 69 0.89 -10.21 -0.51
N THR A 70 2.10 -10.67 -0.22
CA THR A 70 2.63 -10.73 1.16
C THR A 70 3.49 -9.51 1.48
N VAL A 71 3.87 -9.32 2.74
CA VAL A 71 4.82 -8.26 3.16
C VAL A 71 6.12 -8.36 2.36
N GLU A 72 6.71 -9.56 2.27
CA GLU A 72 7.89 -9.80 1.42
C GLU A 72 7.60 -9.49 -0.05
N GLY A 73 6.50 -10.02 -0.59
CA GLY A 73 6.15 -9.82 -1.98
C GLY A 73 5.89 -8.35 -2.34
N LEU A 74 5.40 -7.54 -1.39
CA LEU A 74 5.26 -6.10 -1.57
C LEU A 74 6.62 -5.44 -1.76
N ILE A 75 7.58 -5.72 -0.87
CA ILE A 75 8.94 -5.16 -0.95
C ILE A 75 9.62 -5.60 -2.25
N VAL A 76 9.55 -6.87 -2.61
CA VAL A 76 10.12 -7.38 -3.87
C VAL A 76 9.53 -6.66 -5.08
N LYS A 77 8.21 -6.47 -5.15
CA LYS A 77 7.57 -5.74 -6.24
C LYS A 77 7.96 -4.26 -6.30
N ILE A 78 8.18 -3.63 -5.14
CA ILE A 78 8.72 -2.27 -5.07
C ILE A 78 10.12 -2.24 -5.69
N CYS A 79 10.98 -3.21 -5.36
CA CYS A 79 12.31 -3.34 -5.96
C CYS A 79 12.23 -3.46 -7.47
N GLU A 80 11.45 -4.42 -7.97
CA GLU A 80 11.29 -4.66 -9.40
C GLU A 80 10.78 -3.40 -10.13
N ALA A 81 9.87 -2.64 -9.51
CA ALA A 81 9.39 -1.39 -10.08
C ALA A 81 10.46 -0.31 -10.11
N LEU A 82 11.24 -0.14 -9.04
CA LEU A 82 12.35 0.80 -9.00
C LEU A 82 13.47 0.40 -9.96
N GLU A 83 13.80 -0.88 -10.07
CA GLU A 83 14.75 -1.44 -11.04
C GLU A 83 14.31 -1.20 -12.49
N ARG A 84 13.02 -1.29 -12.79
CA ARG A 84 12.52 -0.95 -14.15
C ARG A 84 12.70 0.53 -14.48
N VAL A 85 12.52 1.42 -13.49
CA VAL A 85 12.66 2.87 -13.69
C VAL A 85 14.14 3.28 -13.77
N HIS A 86 14.97 2.75 -12.88
CA HIS A 86 16.37 3.15 -12.72
C HIS A 86 17.37 2.25 -13.45
N GLY A 87 16.99 1.02 -13.80
CA GLY A 87 17.85 0.05 -14.50
C GLY A 87 18.27 0.52 -15.90
N PHE A 88 17.41 1.31 -16.58
CA PHE A 88 17.78 1.94 -17.85
C PHE A 88 18.62 3.21 -17.68
N GLN A 89 18.60 3.83 -16.50
CA GLN A 89 19.34 5.05 -16.18
C GLN A 89 20.75 4.78 -15.64
N LEU A 90 21.15 3.52 -15.48
CA LEU A 90 22.47 3.08 -15.00
C LEU A 90 23.40 2.65 -16.15
N GLY A 91 23.37 3.37 -17.27
CA GLY A 91 24.31 3.20 -18.38
C GLY A 91 25.72 3.71 -18.07
N ASP A 92 26.64 3.59 -19.04
CA ASP A 92 28.03 4.05 -18.94
C ASP A 92 28.19 5.57 -18.74
N SER A 93 27.16 6.33 -19.13
CA SER A 93 27.12 7.79 -19.08
C SER A 93 26.56 8.35 -17.76
N THR A 94 26.25 7.47 -16.80
CA THR A 94 25.65 7.84 -15.53
C THR A 94 26.69 8.26 -14.51
N TYR A 95 26.38 9.27 -13.70
CA TYR A 95 27.26 9.69 -12.61
C TYR A 95 27.49 8.54 -11.60
N GLU A 96 28.75 8.25 -11.29
CA GLU A 96 29.15 7.17 -10.37
C GLU A 96 28.47 7.25 -8.99
N TRP A 97 28.16 8.45 -8.51
CA TRP A 97 27.47 8.64 -7.22
C TRP A 97 26.04 8.09 -7.24
N LYS A 98 25.33 8.14 -8.38
CA LYS A 98 23.98 7.58 -8.49
C LYS A 98 24.02 6.06 -8.43
N LYS A 99 25.01 5.46 -9.11
CA LYS A 99 25.25 4.02 -9.05
C LYS A 99 25.56 3.56 -7.62
N LYS A 100 26.47 4.25 -6.92
CA LYS A 100 26.77 3.94 -5.51
C LYS A 100 25.55 4.06 -4.59
N LYS A 101 24.69 5.06 -4.79
CA LYS A 101 23.44 5.18 -4.02
C LYS A 101 22.49 4.02 -4.28
N TRP A 102 22.38 3.60 -5.54
CA TRP A 102 21.55 2.47 -5.94
C TRP A 102 22.07 1.14 -5.35
N ASP A 103 23.37 0.90 -5.45
CA ASP A 103 24.01 -0.29 -4.88
C ASP A 103 23.80 -0.32 -3.35
N GLY A 104 23.99 0.81 -2.66
CA GLY A 104 23.75 0.92 -1.22
C GLY A 104 22.27 0.73 -0.82
N PHE A 105 21.33 1.21 -1.63
CA PHE A 105 19.90 0.95 -1.42
C PHE A 105 19.58 -0.54 -1.54
N THR A 106 20.12 -1.21 -2.58
CA THR A 106 19.92 -2.64 -2.83
C THR A 106 20.50 -3.48 -1.69
N GLU A 107 21.68 -3.12 -1.17
CA GLU A 107 22.27 -3.77 0.00
C GLU A 107 21.40 -3.62 1.25
N ARG A 108 20.91 -2.41 1.56
CA ARG A 108 20.01 -2.17 2.70
C ARG A 108 18.73 -2.98 2.58
N LEU A 109 18.19 -3.08 1.37
CA LEU A 109 16.99 -3.83 1.10
C LEU A 109 17.19 -5.34 1.29
N ALA A 110 18.31 -5.88 0.81
CA ALA A 110 18.66 -7.28 1.03
C ALA A 110 18.77 -7.62 2.53
N LYS A 111 19.35 -6.73 3.33
CA LYS A 111 19.43 -6.92 4.80
C LYS A 111 18.07 -6.99 5.47
N LEU A 112 17.10 -6.21 4.99
CA LEU A 112 15.73 -6.22 5.52
C LEU A 112 14.97 -7.49 5.16
N LEU A 113 15.12 -7.98 3.93
CA LEU A 113 14.56 -9.26 3.51
C LEU A 113 15.16 -10.44 4.29
N ASN A 114 16.46 -10.34 4.64
CA ASN A 114 17.14 -11.32 5.48
C ASN A 114 16.81 -11.19 6.98
N LEU A 115 16.05 -10.16 7.39
CA LEU A 115 15.71 -9.87 8.78
C LEU A 115 16.94 -9.71 9.69
N GLU A 116 18.02 -9.12 9.17
CA GLU A 116 19.20 -8.79 10.00
C GLU A 116 18.83 -7.78 11.09
N GLU A 117 17.90 -6.86 10.78
CA GLU A 117 17.37 -5.86 11.71
C GLU A 117 15.83 -5.80 11.57
N PRO A 118 15.11 -5.57 12.68
CA PRO A 118 13.67 -5.34 12.64
C PRO A 118 13.35 -4.01 11.96
N TRP A 119 12.25 -3.95 11.23
CA TRP A 119 11.88 -2.77 10.43
C TRP A 119 10.38 -2.54 10.40
N THR A 120 9.99 -1.38 9.89
CA THR A 120 8.62 -0.91 9.95
C THR A 120 8.02 -0.75 8.56
N LEU A 121 6.89 -1.42 8.33
CA LEU A 121 6.04 -1.19 7.17
C LEU A 121 4.87 -0.29 7.57
N ILE A 122 4.72 0.83 6.89
CA ILE A 122 3.61 1.75 7.11
C ILE A 122 2.76 1.79 5.84
N LEU A 123 1.48 1.47 5.96
CA LEU A 123 0.47 1.68 4.94
C LEU A 123 -0.46 2.81 5.41
N ASP A 124 -0.48 3.90 4.66
CA ASP A 124 -1.34 5.05 4.93
C ASP A 124 -2.38 5.17 3.82
N ASP A 125 -3.65 4.94 4.14
CA ASP A 125 -4.74 4.90 3.17
C ASP A 125 -5.90 5.79 3.60
N ALA A 126 -6.09 6.90 2.89
CA ALA A 126 -7.18 7.84 3.14
C ALA A 126 -8.58 7.24 2.88
N LEU A 127 -8.69 6.18 2.05
CA LEU A 127 -9.96 5.47 1.81
C LEU A 127 -10.12 4.22 2.69
N ALA A 128 -9.14 3.92 3.55
CA ALA A 128 -9.14 2.77 4.46
C ALA A 128 -9.45 1.42 3.76
N ALA A 129 -9.04 1.29 2.50
CA ALA A 129 -9.25 0.10 1.66
C ALA A 129 -8.08 -0.90 1.73
N SER A 130 -7.00 -0.54 2.41
CA SER A 130 -5.82 -1.38 2.63
C SER A 130 -5.89 -2.20 3.90
N PHE A 131 -5.26 -3.37 3.87
CA PHE A 131 -5.30 -4.34 4.97
C PHE A 131 -3.98 -5.12 5.09
N ILE A 132 -3.58 -5.40 6.32
CA ILE A 132 -2.49 -6.33 6.65
C ILE A 132 -3.08 -7.39 7.57
N ALA A 133 -2.89 -8.66 7.23
CA ALA A 133 -3.37 -9.76 8.05
C ALA A 133 -2.60 -9.83 9.39
N PRO A 134 -3.31 -10.01 10.52
CA PRO A 134 -2.65 -10.30 11.79
C PRO A 134 -1.97 -11.68 11.74
N ALA A 135 -0.90 -11.85 12.52
CA ALA A 135 -0.25 -13.15 12.69
C ALA A 135 -0.98 -14.04 13.73
N THR A 136 -1.92 -13.46 14.47
CA THR A 136 -2.75 -14.10 15.50
C THR A 136 -4.19 -14.26 15.03
N ASP A 137 -4.95 -15.13 15.70
CA ASP A 137 -6.38 -15.34 15.39
C ASP A 137 -7.22 -14.06 15.58
N SER A 138 -6.82 -13.20 16.52
CA SER A 138 -7.46 -11.91 16.78
C SER A 138 -6.49 -10.77 16.47
N LEU A 139 -7.01 -9.69 15.90
CA LEU A 139 -6.26 -8.46 15.61
C LEU A 139 -5.72 -7.80 16.90
N GLU A 140 -6.49 -7.88 18.00
CA GLU A 140 -6.17 -7.25 19.28
C GLU A 140 -4.95 -7.89 19.98
N ASP A 141 -4.68 -9.16 19.67
CA ASP A 141 -3.56 -9.90 20.24
C ASP A 141 -2.23 -9.61 19.51
N ASP A 142 -2.30 -8.99 18.33
CA ASP A 142 -1.14 -8.71 17.50
C ASP A 142 -0.41 -7.44 17.92
N LYS A 143 0.55 -7.59 18.83
CA LYS A 143 1.37 -6.48 19.35
C LYS A 143 2.31 -5.86 18.31
N GLN A 144 2.46 -6.48 17.14
CA GLN A 144 3.33 -5.97 16.07
C GLN A 144 2.55 -5.11 15.07
N LEU A 145 1.22 -5.14 15.10
CA LEU A 145 0.35 -4.46 14.17
C LEU A 145 -0.44 -3.37 14.91
N THR A 146 -0.21 -2.12 14.53
CA THR A 146 -0.93 -0.95 15.05
C THR A 146 -1.81 -0.38 13.96
N ILE A 147 -3.09 -0.14 14.27
CA ILE A 147 -4.05 0.49 13.37
C ILE A 147 -4.52 1.79 14.01
N GLU A 148 -4.36 2.88 13.29
CA GLU A 148 -4.77 4.22 13.69
C GLU A 148 -5.75 4.76 12.66
N GLU A 149 -6.93 5.18 13.11
CA GLU A 149 -7.88 5.91 12.26
C GLU A 149 -7.66 7.42 12.43
N TYR A 150 -7.74 8.16 11.33
CA TYR A 150 -7.58 9.61 11.34
C TYR A 150 -8.66 10.30 10.51
N GLU A 151 -8.97 11.55 10.88
CA GLU A 151 -9.82 12.41 10.05
C GLU A 151 -9.02 12.92 8.87
N ARG A 152 -9.55 12.69 7.65
CA ARG A 152 -8.92 13.17 6.42
C ARG A 152 -8.83 14.69 6.43
N SER A 153 -7.72 15.21 5.91
CA SER A 153 -7.59 16.65 5.67
C SER A 153 -8.53 17.10 4.55
N TRP A 154 -8.78 18.41 4.48
CA TRP A 154 -9.60 18.98 3.42
C TRP A 154 -9.01 18.71 2.03
N GLU A 155 -7.68 18.79 1.90
CA GLU A 155 -6.96 18.49 0.66
C GLU A 155 -7.07 17.02 0.26
N GLN A 156 -6.99 16.10 1.22
CA GLN A 156 -7.18 14.68 0.96
C GLN A 156 -8.61 14.39 0.45
N ASN A 157 -9.61 15.04 1.06
CA ASN A 157 -10.99 14.91 0.57
C ASN A 157 -11.16 15.52 -0.82
N GLU A 158 -10.47 16.61 -1.14
CA GLU A 158 -10.53 17.23 -2.46
C GLU A 158 -9.90 16.34 -3.54
N GLU A 159 -8.72 15.77 -3.27
CA GLU A 159 -8.04 14.85 -4.18
C GLU A 159 -8.89 13.60 -4.47
N LEU A 160 -9.63 13.15 -3.46
CA LEU A 160 -10.54 12.00 -3.56
C LEU A 160 -11.94 12.37 -4.10
N GLY A 161 -12.22 13.65 -4.36
CA GLY A 161 -13.52 14.13 -4.85
C GLY A 161 -14.66 14.00 -3.85
N LEU A 162 -14.35 13.98 -2.54
CA LEU A 162 -15.32 13.77 -1.47
C LEU A 162 -16.02 15.07 -1.03
N ASN A 163 -15.37 16.23 -1.19
CA ASN A 163 -15.93 17.52 -0.75
C ASN A 163 -17.22 17.90 -1.50
N ASP A 164 -17.28 17.59 -2.80
CA ASP A 164 -18.42 17.90 -3.67
C ASP A 164 -19.42 16.72 -3.82
N MET A 165 -19.22 15.64 -3.06
CA MET A 165 -20.04 14.44 -3.18
C MET A 165 -21.42 14.62 -2.53
N ASP A 166 -22.48 14.60 -3.34
CA ASP A 166 -23.86 14.61 -2.84
C ASP A 166 -24.35 13.18 -2.57
N THR A 167 -24.41 12.81 -1.28
CA THR A 167 -24.89 11.49 -0.84
C THR A 167 -26.39 11.46 -0.56
N SER A 168 -27.12 12.59 -0.68
CA SER A 168 -28.52 12.72 -0.24
C SER A 168 -29.46 11.66 -0.81
N SER A 169 -29.29 11.31 -2.09
CA SER A 169 -30.09 10.28 -2.76
C SER A 169 -29.82 8.87 -2.21
N ALA A 170 -28.56 8.56 -1.88
CA ALA A 170 -28.19 7.30 -1.26
C ALA A 170 -28.67 7.24 0.19
N ASP A 171 -28.50 8.32 0.95
CA ASP A 171 -28.95 8.44 2.34
C ASP A 171 -30.47 8.23 2.45
N MET A 172 -31.26 8.77 1.51
CA MET A 172 -32.71 8.53 1.46
C MET A 172 -33.06 7.06 1.18
N ALA A 173 -32.32 6.38 0.30
CA ALA A 173 -32.55 4.98 -0.04
C ALA A 173 -32.21 4.01 1.11
N TYR A 174 -31.14 4.29 1.87
CA TYR A 174 -30.71 3.41 2.96
C TYR A 174 -31.38 3.73 4.30
N ASN A 175 -31.68 5.00 4.61
CA ASN A 175 -32.38 5.36 5.86
C ASN A 175 -33.85 4.90 5.91
N THR A 176 -34.48 4.69 4.75
CA THR A 176 -35.85 4.16 4.67
C THR A 176 -35.94 2.66 4.98
N THR A 177 -34.83 1.92 4.89
CA THR A 177 -34.81 0.48 5.14
C THR A 177 -34.59 0.14 6.62
N SER A 178 -34.04 1.08 7.41
CA SER A 178 -33.72 0.91 8.84
C SER A 178 -34.89 1.18 9.79
N THR A 179 -36.10 1.45 9.28
CA THR A 179 -37.29 1.81 10.07
C THR A 179 -38.42 0.77 10.02
N SER A 180 -38.10 -0.52 9.83
CA SER A 180 -39.07 -1.64 9.92
C SER A 180 -38.66 -2.67 10.95
#